data_AF-A0A016V584-F1
#
_entry.id   AF-A0A016V584-F1
#
_cell.length_a   1.000
_cell.length_b   1.000
_cell.length_c   1.000
_cell.angle_alpha   90.00
_cell.angle_beta   90.00
_cell.angle_gamma   90.00
#
_symmetry.space_group_name_H-M   'P 1'
#
loop_
_entity.id
_entity.type
_entity.pdbx_description
1 polymer ?
#
loop_
_entity_poly.entity_id
_entity_poly.type
_entity_poly.pdbx_seq_one_letter_code
_entity_poly.pdbx_strand_id
1 'polypeptide(L)'
;MFFNPSVINVSFPSIQAFSPIALWSPPLARSVASRSSTETMQVCLCMTITLPIRVFVYGTLKRGEPNANVMTETEGQHRFLGTGRTKTPFPLIVASKYNIPFVLNEPGKGYQVEGEVYEIDDVKLKVLDDLEAYPTLYWRQIESIVMENNTEISAWIYLMRKWRPDIYESATPMMSNYSSKGSHGKEYVSRYIRAKEMLDDPNYNLHADIQGGDPSDPVTKAASHAKAVEDAKNQAQCHPTKVVYHGLQ
;
A
#
# COMPACT_ATOMS: atom_id res chain seq x y z
N MET A 1 42.30 37.99 -13.92
CA MET A 1 43.11 37.69 -15.11
C MET A 1 42.45 36.54 -15.85
N PHE A 2 41.99 36.80 -17.06
CA PHE A 2 41.40 35.84 -17.98
C PHE A 2 42.49 35.00 -18.63
N PHE A 3 42.31 33.68 -18.74
CA PHE A 3 42.99 32.86 -19.74
C PHE A 3 42.09 31.69 -20.16
N ASN A 4 41.75 31.70 -21.44
CA ASN A 4 41.37 30.60 -22.34
C ASN A 4 42.33 30.77 -23.55
N PRO A 5 42.50 29.87 -24.55
CA PRO A 5 41.87 28.56 -24.77
C PRO A 5 42.85 27.46 -25.26
N SER A 6 42.36 26.24 -25.48
CA SER A 6 42.90 25.33 -26.50
C SER A 6 41.84 24.35 -26.99
N VAL A 7 41.71 24.30 -28.31
CA VAL A 7 40.75 23.56 -29.13
C VAL A 7 41.45 22.29 -29.62
N ILE A 8 40.78 21.13 -29.62
CA ILE A 8 41.25 19.94 -30.33
C ILE A 8 40.17 19.49 -31.32
N ASN A 9 40.61 19.37 -32.56
CA ASN A 9 39.88 19.05 -33.78
C ASN A 9 40.19 17.60 -34.13
N VAL A 10 39.19 16.76 -34.43
CA VAL A 10 39.45 15.40 -34.94
C VAL A 10 38.49 15.09 -36.10
N SER A 11 39.12 14.72 -37.22
CA SER A 11 38.61 14.58 -38.58
C SER A 11 38.09 13.16 -38.89
N PHE A 12 37.07 13.09 -39.75
CA PHE A 12 36.56 11.88 -40.42
C PHE A 12 37.41 11.50 -41.64
N PRO A 13 37.31 10.23 -42.09
CA PRO A 13 37.23 10.01 -43.54
C PRO A 13 36.11 9.04 -43.97
N SER A 14 35.73 9.23 -45.24
CA SER A 14 34.55 8.72 -45.94
C SER A 14 34.88 7.57 -46.90
N ILE A 15 33.94 6.62 -46.98
CA ILE A 15 33.35 5.93 -48.17
C ILE A 15 34.26 5.61 -49.36
N GLN A 16 34.26 4.34 -49.81
CA GLN A 16 34.05 3.95 -51.23
C GLN A 16 33.41 2.55 -51.38
N ALA A 17 32.59 2.39 -52.42
CA ALA A 17 31.74 1.25 -52.77
C ALA A 17 32.22 0.54 -54.06
N PHE A 18 31.70 -0.66 -54.32
CA PHE A 18 31.16 -1.23 -55.59
C PHE A 18 31.41 -2.74 -55.79
N SER A 19 30.37 -3.41 -56.31
CA SER A 19 30.17 -4.82 -56.75
C SER A 19 30.89 -5.12 -58.10
N PRO A 20 30.77 -6.26 -58.87
CA PRO A 20 29.65 -7.25 -58.97
C PRO A 20 29.95 -8.77 -59.32
N ILE A 21 28.91 -9.62 -59.14
CA ILE A 21 28.32 -10.72 -59.98
C ILE A 21 29.19 -11.89 -60.57
N ALA A 22 28.77 -13.15 -60.31
CA ALA A 22 28.39 -14.23 -61.28
C ALA A 22 28.29 -15.62 -60.57
N LEU A 23 27.12 -16.25 -60.43
CA LEU A 23 26.44 -17.22 -61.33
C LEU A 23 27.14 -18.60 -61.50
N TRP A 24 26.60 -19.66 -60.85
CA TRP A 24 26.49 -21.01 -61.41
C TRP A 24 25.46 -21.89 -60.65
N SER A 25 24.68 -22.69 -61.39
CA SER A 25 23.66 -23.70 -60.99
C SER A 25 23.81 -24.91 -61.97
N PRO A 26 23.07 -26.05 -61.86
CA PRO A 26 22.74 -27.02 -60.79
C PRO A 26 23.11 -28.48 -61.24
N PRO A 27 22.53 -29.63 -60.77
CA PRO A 27 21.13 -30.05 -61.03
C PRO A 27 20.39 -30.87 -59.93
N LEU A 28 19.10 -31.11 -60.22
CA LEU A 28 18.00 -31.73 -59.45
C LEU A 28 18.18 -33.18 -58.98
N ALA A 29 17.51 -33.52 -57.87
CA ALA A 29 16.71 -34.76 -57.75
C ALA A 29 15.54 -34.60 -56.75
N ARG A 30 14.40 -35.23 -57.08
CA ARG A 30 13.05 -35.16 -56.48
C ARG A 30 12.90 -35.93 -55.16
N SER A 31 11.94 -35.51 -54.32
CA SER A 31 10.80 -36.33 -53.80
C SER A 31 10.14 -35.64 -52.58
N VAL A 32 8.96 -35.01 -52.72
CA VAL A 32 7.62 -35.46 -52.26
C VAL A 32 7.41 -35.60 -50.73
N ALA A 33 6.54 -34.71 -50.23
CA ALA A 33 5.56 -34.81 -49.14
C ALA A 33 6.02 -35.08 -47.69
N SER A 34 5.73 -34.13 -46.78
CA SER A 34 4.47 -34.09 -45.99
C SER A 34 4.66 -33.43 -44.60
N ARG A 35 3.64 -32.64 -44.23
CA ARG A 35 3.13 -32.33 -42.87
C ARG A 35 4.10 -31.69 -41.87
N SER A 36 3.92 -30.40 -41.57
CA SER A 36 2.99 -29.90 -40.53
C SER A 36 3.40 -30.31 -39.11
N SER A 37 4.17 -29.44 -38.46
CA SER A 37 4.07 -29.23 -37.02
C SER A 37 4.28 -27.74 -36.76
N THR A 38 3.19 -27.03 -36.56
CA THR A 38 3.22 -25.74 -35.87
C THR A 38 3.74 -26.00 -34.46
N GLU A 39 5.01 -25.72 -34.23
CA GLU A 39 5.57 -25.54 -32.88
C GLU A 39 4.85 -24.34 -32.26
N THR A 40 3.81 -24.61 -31.49
CA THR A 40 3.30 -23.64 -30.52
C THR A 40 4.43 -23.37 -29.54
N MET A 41 5.10 -22.22 -29.68
CA MET A 41 5.90 -21.63 -28.62
C MET A 41 5.00 -21.51 -27.40
N GLN A 42 5.11 -22.48 -26.51
CA GLN A 42 4.62 -22.35 -25.16
C GLN A 42 5.55 -21.34 -24.48
N VAL A 43 5.15 -20.07 -24.56
CA VAL A 43 5.74 -19.02 -23.74
C VAL A 43 5.42 -19.43 -22.31
N CYS A 44 6.39 -20.10 -21.69
CA CYS A 44 6.36 -20.39 -20.27
C CYS A 44 6.38 -19.00 -19.61
N LEU A 45 5.20 -18.52 -19.23
CA LEU A 45 5.05 -17.32 -18.43
C LEU A 45 5.76 -17.66 -17.12
N CYS A 46 7.03 -17.31 -17.05
CA CYS A 46 7.79 -17.29 -15.81
C CYS A 46 7.00 -16.35 -14.90
N MET A 47 6.13 -16.93 -14.07
CA MET A 47 5.58 -16.22 -12.92
C MET A 47 6.81 -15.79 -12.14
N THR A 48 7.17 -14.51 -12.27
CA THR A 48 8.15 -13.89 -11.40
C THR A 48 7.63 -14.11 -9.99
N ILE A 49 8.26 -15.03 -9.26
CA ILE A 49 7.99 -15.22 -7.84
C ILE A 49 8.52 -13.96 -7.17
N THR A 50 7.67 -12.94 -7.05
CA THR A 50 7.95 -11.82 -6.16
C THR A 50 8.01 -12.40 -4.75
N LEU A 51 9.12 -12.13 -4.06
CA LEU A 51 9.28 -12.58 -2.68
C LEU A 51 8.14 -11.99 -1.84
N PRO A 52 7.57 -12.78 -0.91
CA PRO A 52 6.45 -12.31 -0.11
C PRO A 52 6.89 -11.12 0.74
N ILE A 53 6.11 -10.04 0.67
CA ILE A 53 6.31 -8.82 1.44
C ILE A 53 5.74 -9.04 2.84
N ARG A 54 6.48 -8.71 3.88
CA ARG A 54 6.00 -8.82 5.26
C ARG A 54 5.43 -7.49 5.73
N VAL A 55 4.22 -7.51 6.26
CA VAL A 55 3.55 -6.36 6.88
C VAL A 55 3.15 -6.72 8.31
N PHE A 56 3.33 -5.76 9.21
CA PHE A 56 2.89 -5.83 10.60
C PHE A 56 1.71 -4.86 10.79
N VAL A 57 0.58 -5.41 11.23
CA VAL A 57 -0.65 -4.65 11.49
C VAL A 57 -0.95 -4.63 12.99
N TYR A 58 -1.21 -3.44 13.54
CA TYR A 58 -1.45 -3.24 14.98
C TYR A 58 -2.86 -2.72 15.29
N GLY A 59 -3.55 -2.17 14.29
CA GLY A 59 -4.79 -1.42 14.45
C GLY A 59 -6.00 -2.16 13.91
N THR A 60 -6.84 -1.43 13.19
CA THR A 60 -8.13 -1.91 12.66
C THR A 60 -8.06 -3.10 11.69
N LEU A 61 -6.87 -3.39 11.15
CA LEU A 61 -6.62 -4.50 10.21
C LEU A 61 -6.40 -5.86 10.89
N LYS A 62 -6.18 -5.89 12.21
CA LYS A 62 -6.02 -7.15 12.95
C LYS A 62 -7.29 -7.99 12.89
N ARG A 63 -7.17 -9.30 13.03
CA ARG A 63 -8.33 -10.19 13.19
C ARG A 63 -9.19 -9.76 14.37
N GLY A 64 -10.51 -9.75 14.16
CA GLY A 64 -11.49 -9.30 15.15
C GLY A 64 -11.69 -7.78 15.19
N GLU A 65 -10.90 -7.00 14.45
CA GLU A 65 -11.04 -5.55 14.35
C GLU A 65 -11.85 -5.12 13.11
N PRO A 66 -12.38 -3.89 13.07
CA PRO A 66 -13.39 -3.48 12.09
C PRO A 66 -12.99 -3.56 10.61
N ASN A 67 -11.70 -3.48 10.28
CA ASN A 67 -11.19 -3.54 8.91
C ASN A 67 -10.46 -4.85 8.61
N ALA A 68 -10.60 -5.89 9.44
CA ALA A 68 -9.95 -7.19 9.23
C ALA A 68 -10.26 -7.79 7.85
N ASN A 69 -11.47 -7.56 7.35
CA ASN A 69 -11.91 -8.03 6.04
C ASN A 69 -11.11 -7.42 4.89
N VAL A 70 -10.48 -6.26 5.06
CA VAL A 70 -9.60 -5.70 4.01
C VAL A 70 -8.43 -6.64 3.75
N MET A 71 -7.87 -7.29 4.78
CA MET A 71 -6.81 -8.27 4.58
C MET A 71 -7.32 -9.48 3.79
N THR A 72 -8.51 -10.00 4.14
CA THR A 72 -8.98 -11.31 3.67
C THR A 72 -9.87 -11.30 2.43
N GLU A 73 -10.61 -10.23 2.17
CA GLU A 73 -11.68 -10.17 1.16
C GLU A 73 -11.36 -9.26 -0.04
N THR A 74 -10.26 -8.49 0.00
CA THR A 74 -9.82 -7.66 -1.13
C THR A 74 -8.79 -8.38 -1.99
N GLU A 75 -8.49 -7.80 -3.15
CA GLU A 75 -7.50 -8.32 -4.10
C GLU A 75 -6.11 -8.51 -3.50
N GLY A 76 -5.35 -9.44 -4.08
CA GLY A 76 -4.00 -9.79 -3.66
C GLY A 76 -3.94 -10.95 -2.66
N GLN A 77 -2.80 -11.65 -2.68
CA GLN A 77 -2.51 -12.77 -1.80
C GLN A 77 -2.10 -12.29 -0.41
N HIS A 78 -2.48 -13.06 0.61
CA HIS A 78 -2.07 -12.84 1.98
C HIS A 78 -1.92 -14.18 2.72
N ARG A 79 -1.00 -14.22 3.70
CA ARG A 79 -0.74 -15.37 4.55
C ARG A 79 -0.41 -14.90 5.95
N PHE A 80 -1.23 -15.28 6.93
CA PHE A 80 -0.96 -15.00 8.34
C PHE A 80 0.26 -15.82 8.81
N LEU A 81 1.26 -15.14 9.38
CA LEU A 81 2.46 -15.78 9.93
C LEU A 81 2.37 -15.98 11.43
N GLY A 82 1.69 -15.08 12.14
CA GLY A 82 1.62 -15.11 13.59
C GLY A 82 1.45 -13.73 14.20
N THR A 83 1.33 -13.71 15.51
CA THR A 83 1.34 -12.52 16.36
C THR A 83 2.75 -12.15 16.77
N GLY A 84 2.95 -10.88 17.07
CA GLY A 84 4.23 -10.35 17.50
C GLY A 84 4.09 -8.96 18.08
N ARG A 85 5.22 -8.36 18.43
CA ARG A 85 5.29 -7.00 18.94
C ARG A 85 6.48 -6.25 18.37
N THR A 86 6.37 -4.94 18.24
CA THR A 86 7.51 -4.12 17.84
C THR A 86 8.64 -4.28 18.87
N LYS A 87 9.87 -4.44 18.38
CA LYS A 87 11.06 -4.44 19.25
C LYS A 87 11.24 -3.08 19.91
N THR A 88 11.15 -2.04 19.09
CA THR A 88 11.18 -0.64 19.50
C THR A 88 9.82 -0.23 20.09
N PRO A 89 9.78 0.41 21.27
CA PRO A 89 8.54 0.98 21.79
C PRO A 89 8.04 2.16 20.94
N PHE A 90 6.73 2.26 20.76
CA PHE A 90 6.08 3.41 20.12
C PHE A 90 4.82 3.86 20.89
N PRO A 91 4.42 5.15 20.79
CA PRO A 91 3.13 5.61 21.28
C PRO A 91 2.02 5.11 20.36
N LEU A 92 1.25 4.13 20.83
CA LEU A 92 -0.04 3.76 20.25
C LEU A 92 -1.16 4.45 21.02
N ILE A 93 -1.94 5.27 20.33
CA ILE A 93 -3.04 6.06 20.87
C ILE A 93 -4.29 5.95 20.00
N VAL A 94 -5.47 6.24 20.56
CA VAL A 94 -6.70 6.45 19.80
C VAL A 94 -7.06 7.94 19.86
N ALA A 95 -7.25 8.55 18.70
CA ALA A 95 -7.51 9.99 18.58
C ALA A 95 -8.46 10.32 17.40
N SER A 96 -8.64 11.63 17.12
CA SER A 96 -9.59 12.21 16.15
C SER A 96 -11.07 12.04 16.52
N LYS A 97 -11.94 12.77 15.83
CA LYS A 97 -13.42 12.61 15.92
C LYS A 97 -13.90 11.17 15.71
N TYR A 98 -13.14 10.36 14.98
CA TYR A 98 -13.56 9.04 14.51
C TYR A 98 -12.85 7.87 15.23
N ASN A 99 -12.15 8.16 16.33
CA ASN A 99 -11.50 7.15 17.17
C ASN A 99 -10.55 6.23 16.39
N ILE A 100 -9.64 6.83 15.61
CA ILE A 100 -8.66 6.09 14.83
C ILE A 100 -7.45 5.74 15.69
N PRO A 101 -6.98 4.48 15.64
CA PRO A 101 -5.71 4.11 16.24
C PRO A 101 -4.54 4.65 15.43
N PHE A 102 -3.59 5.30 16.09
CA PHE A 102 -2.35 5.79 15.51
C PHE A 102 -1.15 5.24 16.27
N VAL A 103 -0.18 4.68 15.56
CA VAL A 103 1.19 4.58 16.08
C VAL A 103 1.99 5.78 15.59
N LEU A 104 2.43 6.61 16.54
CA LEU A 104 3.23 7.80 16.27
C LEU A 104 4.70 7.41 16.08
N ASN A 105 5.36 8.00 15.09
CA ASN A 105 6.79 7.75 14.82
C ASN A 105 7.69 8.49 15.84
N GLU A 106 7.54 8.18 17.12
CA GLU A 106 8.40 8.59 18.23
C GLU A 106 9.04 7.35 18.86
N PRO A 107 10.06 6.77 18.21
CA PRO A 107 10.69 5.53 18.69
C PRO A 107 11.26 5.69 20.10
N GLY A 108 11.05 4.68 20.94
CA GLY A 108 11.52 4.65 22.34
C GLY A 108 10.52 5.21 23.35
N LYS A 109 9.39 5.77 22.91
CA LYS A 109 8.30 6.25 23.78
C LYS A 109 7.12 5.28 23.72
N GLY A 110 6.34 5.19 24.79
CA GLY A 110 5.17 4.31 24.85
C GLY A 110 5.55 2.86 25.13
N TYR A 111 5.02 1.92 24.34
CA TYR A 111 5.12 0.48 24.61
C TYR A 111 5.56 -0.29 23.37
N GLN A 112 6.02 -1.52 23.56
CA GLN A 112 6.12 -2.47 22.46
C GLN A 112 4.71 -2.75 21.94
N VAL A 113 4.43 -2.36 20.71
CA VAL A 113 3.09 -2.43 20.12
C VAL A 113 2.83 -3.85 19.67
N GLU A 114 1.75 -4.46 20.15
CA GLU A 114 1.29 -5.79 19.80
C GLU A 114 0.48 -5.77 18.51
N GLY A 115 0.64 -6.82 17.69
CA GLY A 115 -0.03 -6.93 16.42
C GLY A 115 0.17 -8.27 15.74
N GLU A 116 -0.12 -8.27 14.45
CA GLU A 116 -0.15 -9.46 13.59
C GLU A 116 0.77 -9.26 12.39
N VAL A 117 1.46 -10.32 11.98
CA VAL A 117 2.34 -10.33 10.82
C VAL A 117 1.71 -11.15 9.71
N TYR A 118 1.71 -10.56 8.52
CA TYR A 118 1.27 -11.19 7.28
C TYR A 118 2.37 -11.15 6.24
N GLU A 119 2.45 -12.20 5.44
CA GLU A 119 3.07 -12.16 4.13
C GLU A 119 2.02 -11.81 3.09
N ILE A 120 2.34 -10.89 2.19
CA ILE A 120 1.43 -10.36 1.18
C ILE A 120 2.16 -10.18 -0.16
N ASP A 121 1.40 -10.10 -1.25
CA ASP A 121 1.93 -9.72 -2.57
C ASP A 121 1.87 -8.20 -2.79
N ASP A 122 2.44 -7.75 -3.92
CA ASP A 122 2.44 -6.33 -4.30
C ASP A 122 1.02 -5.77 -4.50
N VAL A 123 0.09 -6.61 -4.97
CA VAL A 123 -1.31 -6.23 -5.18
C VAL A 123 -1.96 -5.89 -3.84
N LYS A 124 -1.81 -6.77 -2.85
CA LYS A 124 -2.31 -6.56 -1.50
C LYS A 124 -1.63 -5.37 -0.84
N LEU A 125 -0.33 -5.19 -1.04
CA LEU A 125 0.40 -4.04 -0.51
C LEU A 125 -0.18 -2.71 -1.03
N LYS A 126 -0.52 -2.64 -2.32
CA LYS A 126 -1.18 -1.47 -2.90
C LYS A 126 -2.55 -1.21 -2.27
N VAL A 127 -3.34 -2.25 -2.02
CA VAL A 127 -4.64 -2.12 -1.33
C VAL A 127 -4.45 -1.52 0.07
N LEU A 128 -3.43 -1.96 0.81
CA LEU A 128 -3.12 -1.41 2.13
C LEU A 128 -2.62 0.03 2.06
N ASP A 129 -1.83 0.39 1.06
CA ASP A 129 -1.38 1.78 0.86
C ASP A 129 -2.55 2.74 0.59
N ASP A 130 -3.48 2.32 -0.26
CA ASP A 130 -4.69 3.08 -0.58
C ASP A 130 -5.62 3.20 0.64
N LEU A 131 -5.72 2.15 1.47
CA LEU A 131 -6.47 2.18 2.73
C LEU A 131 -5.85 3.18 3.72
N GLU A 132 -4.54 3.12 3.93
CA GLU A 132 -3.83 3.92 4.93
C GLU A 132 -3.45 5.32 4.39
N ALA A 133 -3.95 5.69 3.21
CA ALA A 133 -3.66 6.97 2.54
C ALA A 133 -2.14 7.27 2.48
N TYR A 134 -1.32 6.24 2.25
CA TYR A 134 0.11 6.37 2.05
C TYR A 134 0.37 7.10 0.72
N PRO A 135 1.32 8.06 0.65
CA PRO A 135 2.24 8.53 1.70
C PRO A 135 1.77 9.81 2.42
N THR A 136 0.48 10.16 2.37
CA THR A 136 -0.04 11.46 2.83
C THR A 136 -0.42 11.48 4.31
N LEU A 137 -1.09 10.44 4.82
CA LEU A 137 -1.51 10.33 6.22
C LEU A 137 -0.51 9.47 7.01
N TYR A 138 -0.36 8.22 6.57
CA TYR A 138 0.63 7.29 7.11
C TYR A 138 1.84 7.17 6.21
N TRP A 139 2.96 6.81 6.82
CA TRP A 139 4.19 6.44 6.15
C TRP A 139 4.55 5.01 6.51
N ARG A 140 4.90 4.17 5.52
CA ARG A 140 5.43 2.84 5.81
C ARG A 140 6.93 2.90 6.09
N GLN A 141 7.39 2.17 7.10
CA GLN A 141 8.82 1.88 7.28
C GLN A 141 9.02 0.44 7.73
N ILE A 142 10.23 -0.08 7.54
CA ILE A 142 10.58 -1.42 8.01
C ILE A 142 10.95 -1.32 9.49
N GLU A 143 10.27 -2.11 10.31
CA GLU A 143 10.58 -2.26 11.73
C GLU A 143 10.92 -3.72 12.07
N SER A 144 11.63 -3.86 13.19
CA SER A 144 11.92 -5.15 13.80
C SER A 144 10.74 -5.60 14.67
N ILE A 145 10.21 -6.78 14.39
CA ILE A 145 9.09 -7.40 15.10
C ILE A 145 9.59 -8.65 15.81
N VAL A 146 9.37 -8.71 17.12
CA VAL A 146 9.60 -9.89 17.95
C VAL A 146 8.33 -10.74 17.91
N MET A 147 8.40 -11.88 17.22
CA MET A 147 7.33 -12.86 17.11
C MET A 147 7.13 -13.60 18.45
N GLU A 148 5.99 -14.26 18.64
CA GLU A 148 5.72 -15.06 19.86
C GLU A 148 6.75 -16.15 20.14
N ASN A 149 7.34 -16.75 19.09
CA ASN A 149 8.42 -17.74 19.22
C ASN A 149 9.80 -17.12 19.52
N ASN A 150 9.85 -15.83 19.90
CA ASN A 150 11.05 -15.03 20.13
C ASN A 150 11.99 -14.87 18.92
N THR A 151 11.52 -15.20 17.71
CA THR A 151 12.25 -14.85 16.49
C THR A 151 12.04 -13.39 16.13
N GLU A 152 13.09 -12.76 15.61
CA GLU A 152 13.05 -11.38 15.14
C GLU A 152 12.91 -11.38 13.62
N ILE A 153 11.92 -10.66 13.11
CA ILE A 153 11.71 -10.48 11.67
C ILE A 153 11.60 -9.00 11.32
N SER A 154 11.90 -8.67 10.07
CA SER A 154 11.65 -7.34 9.52
C SER A 154 10.31 -7.31 8.79
N ALA A 155 9.47 -6.32 9.08
CA ALA A 155 8.17 -6.13 8.43
C ALA A 155 7.87 -4.64 8.24
N TRP A 156 7.11 -4.32 7.19
CA TRP A 156 6.56 -2.98 6.98
C TRP A 156 5.50 -2.68 8.04
N ILE A 157 5.53 -1.47 8.60
CA ILE A 157 4.51 -0.94 9.50
C ILE A 157 4.10 0.45 9.02
N TYR A 158 2.81 0.78 9.11
CA TYR A 158 2.28 2.11 8.83
C TYR A 158 2.33 2.99 10.08
N LEU A 159 3.08 4.08 10.03
CA LEU A 159 3.31 4.99 11.15
C LEU A 159 2.94 6.42 10.76
N MET A 160 2.43 7.17 11.72
CA MET A 160 2.17 8.59 11.51
C MET A 160 3.42 9.39 11.84
N ARG A 161 3.86 10.27 10.92
CA ARG A 161 5.10 11.08 11.07
C ARG A 161 4.85 12.54 11.43
N LYS A 162 3.61 13.01 11.30
CA LYS A 162 3.20 14.37 11.60
C LYS A 162 1.86 14.34 12.31
N TRP A 163 1.75 15.06 13.40
CA TRP A 163 0.53 15.19 14.23
C TRP A 163 0.48 16.58 14.85
N ARG A 164 -0.71 17.01 15.29
CA ARG A 164 -0.84 18.26 16.04
C ARG A 164 -0.11 18.17 17.40
N PRO A 165 0.54 19.24 17.89
CA PRO A 165 1.36 19.18 19.11
C PRO A 165 0.60 18.71 20.37
N ASP A 166 -0.68 19.05 20.46
CA ASP A 166 -1.60 18.76 21.56
C ASP A 166 -2.31 17.40 21.42
N ILE A 167 -1.91 16.55 20.47
CA ILE A 167 -2.65 15.31 20.17
C ILE A 167 -2.84 14.42 21.43
N TYR A 168 -1.83 14.38 22.31
CA TYR A 168 -1.86 13.62 23.55
C TYR A 168 -2.87 14.13 24.58
N GLU A 169 -3.26 15.40 24.54
CA GLU A 169 -4.23 15.98 25.47
C GLU A 169 -5.66 15.49 25.16
N SER A 170 -5.92 15.23 23.88
CA SER A 170 -7.22 14.79 23.35
C SER A 170 -7.34 13.28 23.12
N ALA A 171 -6.21 12.57 23.08
CA ALA A 171 -6.15 11.15 22.79
C ALA A 171 -6.40 10.29 24.04
N THR A 172 -6.58 8.98 23.82
CA THR A 172 -6.53 8.01 24.92
C THR A 172 -5.13 7.92 25.53
N PRO A 173 -5.00 7.38 26.76
CA PRO A 173 -3.71 6.91 27.24
C PRO A 173 -3.04 5.96 26.23
N MET A 174 -1.70 5.96 26.23
CA MET A 174 -0.93 5.04 25.40
C MET A 174 -1.22 3.59 25.79
N MET A 175 -1.26 2.68 24.82
CA MET A 175 -1.52 1.26 25.03
C MET A 175 -0.51 0.39 24.29
N SER A 176 -0.33 -0.86 24.72
CA SER A 176 0.47 -1.84 23.96
C SER A 176 -0.35 -2.51 22.87
N ASN A 177 -1.67 -2.66 23.06
CA ASN A 177 -2.53 -3.44 22.19
C ASN A 177 -3.85 -2.70 21.94
N TYR A 178 -4.14 -2.40 20.69
CA TYR A 178 -5.38 -1.74 20.29
C TYR A 178 -6.54 -2.74 20.22
N SER A 179 -7.72 -2.31 20.67
CA SER A 179 -8.98 -2.90 20.22
C SER A 179 -10.08 -1.86 20.11
N SER A 180 -10.86 -1.88 19.04
CA SER A 180 -12.00 -0.95 18.86
C SER A 180 -12.96 -0.99 20.05
N LYS A 181 -13.20 -2.17 20.61
CA LYS A 181 -14.09 -2.37 21.77
C LYS A 181 -13.33 -2.43 23.09
N GLY A 182 -12.13 -1.84 23.13
CA GLY A 182 -11.26 -1.81 24.30
C GLY A 182 -11.80 -0.97 25.45
N SER A 183 -11.14 -1.09 26.61
CA SER A 183 -11.51 -0.40 27.86
C SER A 183 -11.44 1.13 27.78
N HIS A 184 -10.83 1.69 26.72
CA HIS A 184 -10.80 3.13 26.48
C HIS A 184 -12.16 3.71 26.06
N GLY A 185 -13.15 2.88 25.69
CA GLY A 185 -14.51 3.34 25.36
C GLY A 185 -14.59 4.22 24.10
N LYS A 186 -13.60 4.12 23.22
CA LYS A 186 -13.48 4.89 21.96
C LYS A 186 -13.60 3.93 20.78
N GLU A 187 -14.83 3.53 20.47
CA GLU A 187 -15.09 2.60 19.37
C GLU A 187 -14.83 3.26 18.01
N TYR A 188 -14.11 2.55 17.14
CA TYR A 188 -13.73 3.04 15.82
C TYR A 188 -14.97 3.32 14.97
N VAL A 189 -15.01 4.50 14.37
CA VAL A 189 -16.04 4.86 13.39
C VAL A 189 -15.56 4.41 12.02
N SER A 190 -16.33 3.55 11.36
CA SER A 190 -15.95 2.98 10.07
C SER A 190 -15.67 4.08 9.04
N ARG A 191 -14.71 3.80 8.14
CA ARG A 191 -14.31 4.74 7.09
C ARG A 191 -15.48 5.17 6.21
N TYR A 192 -16.49 4.30 6.05
CA TYR A 192 -17.69 4.58 5.28
C TYR A 192 -18.64 5.56 5.96
N ILE A 193 -18.85 5.40 7.28
CA ILE A 193 -19.65 6.35 8.08
C ILE A 193 -18.92 7.68 8.13
N ARG A 194 -17.61 7.66 8.40
CA ARG A 194 -16.75 8.85 8.34
C ARG A 194 -16.87 9.55 6.99
N ALA A 195 -16.74 8.82 5.89
CA ALA A 195 -16.79 9.37 4.54
C ALA A 195 -18.12 10.09 4.29
N LYS A 196 -19.25 9.47 4.66
CA LYS A 196 -20.56 10.11 4.57
C LYS A 196 -20.61 11.41 5.37
N GLU A 197 -20.21 11.40 6.64
CA GLU A 197 -20.19 12.60 7.48
C GLU A 197 -19.28 13.71 6.92
N MET A 198 -18.13 13.34 6.37
CA MET A 198 -17.18 14.29 5.77
C MET A 198 -17.69 14.90 4.45
N LEU A 199 -18.55 14.18 3.72
CA LEU A 199 -19.22 14.70 2.53
C LEU A 199 -20.41 15.60 2.90
N ASP A 200 -21.08 15.30 4.02
CA ASP A 200 -22.20 16.08 4.55
C ASP A 200 -21.72 17.38 5.24
N ASP A 201 -20.53 17.36 5.86
CA ASP A 201 -19.88 18.54 6.46
C ASP A 201 -18.66 19.00 5.63
N PRO A 202 -18.86 19.94 4.67
CA PRO A 202 -17.78 20.41 3.82
C PRO A 202 -16.75 21.25 4.58
N ASN A 203 -16.90 21.53 5.88
CA ASN A 203 -15.92 22.28 6.66
C ASN A 203 -14.99 21.38 7.48
N TYR A 204 -15.30 20.09 7.60
CA TYR A 204 -14.46 19.17 8.34
C TYR A 204 -13.20 18.78 7.53
N ASN A 205 -12.03 19.01 8.12
CA ASN A 205 -10.74 18.66 7.55
C ASN A 205 -10.04 17.64 8.44
N LEU A 206 -10.11 16.37 8.03
CA LEU A 206 -9.53 15.28 8.78
C LEU A 206 -8.01 15.40 8.90
N HIS A 207 -7.35 15.82 7.83
CA HIS A 207 -5.90 16.03 7.83
C HIS A 207 -5.51 17.07 8.88
N ALA A 208 -6.24 18.19 8.98
CA ALA A 208 -5.97 19.20 9.99
C ALA A 208 -6.31 18.74 11.41
N ASP A 209 -7.38 17.96 11.61
CA ASP A 209 -7.72 17.39 12.94
C ASP A 209 -6.58 16.50 13.46
N ILE A 210 -5.95 15.72 12.59
CA ILE A 210 -4.89 14.77 12.98
C ILE A 210 -3.50 15.44 12.97
N GLN A 211 -3.12 16.06 11.84
CA GLN A 211 -1.78 16.57 11.57
C GLN A 211 -1.56 18.02 12.05
N GLY A 212 -2.62 18.69 12.50
CA GLY A 212 -2.63 20.12 12.79
C GLY A 212 -2.55 20.98 11.52
N GLY A 213 -2.38 22.29 11.72
CA GLY A 213 -2.38 23.27 10.63
C GLY A 213 -3.72 23.98 10.47
N ASP A 214 -3.85 24.79 9.42
CA ASP A 214 -5.07 25.53 9.13
C ASP A 214 -6.17 24.59 8.62
N PRO A 215 -7.30 24.42 9.33
CA PRO A 215 -8.41 23.58 8.88
C PRO A 215 -9.03 24.05 7.55
N SER A 216 -8.87 25.34 7.23
CA SER A 216 -9.35 25.94 5.99
C SER A 216 -8.37 25.82 4.81
N ASP A 217 -7.18 25.24 5.03
CA ASP A 217 -6.19 25.02 3.97
C ASP A 217 -6.80 24.21 2.82
N PRO A 218 -6.83 24.75 1.59
CA PRO A 218 -7.56 24.15 0.49
C PRO A 218 -6.96 22.81 0.04
N VAL A 219 -5.66 22.58 0.25
CA VAL A 219 -4.96 21.37 -0.18
C VAL A 219 -5.34 20.19 0.70
N THR A 220 -5.20 20.33 2.01
CA THR A 220 -5.54 19.29 2.99
C THR A 220 -7.04 19.03 3.06
N LYS A 221 -7.85 20.07 2.84
CA LYS A 221 -9.29 19.96 2.71
C LYS A 221 -9.70 19.17 1.46
N ALA A 222 -9.11 19.48 0.30
CA ALA A 222 -9.34 18.73 -0.92
C ALA A 222 -8.88 17.27 -0.80
N ALA A 223 -7.74 17.00 -0.14
CA ALA A 223 -7.26 15.64 0.12
C ALA A 223 -8.22 14.86 1.03
N SER A 224 -8.67 15.47 2.13
CA SER A 224 -9.67 14.90 3.05
C SER A 224 -10.98 14.55 2.30
N HIS A 225 -11.47 15.48 1.49
CA HIS A 225 -12.70 15.29 0.72
C HIS A 225 -12.53 14.23 -0.39
N ALA A 226 -11.44 14.27 -1.16
CA ALA A 226 -11.16 13.26 -2.18
C ALA A 226 -11.11 11.85 -1.58
N LYS A 227 -10.50 11.72 -0.39
CA LYS A 227 -10.48 10.46 0.34
C LYS A 227 -11.88 10.00 0.76
N ALA A 228 -12.71 10.91 1.26
CA ALA A 228 -14.10 10.59 1.59
C ALA A 228 -14.91 10.14 0.36
N VAL A 229 -14.73 10.78 -0.80
CA VAL A 229 -15.37 10.37 -2.07
C VAL A 229 -14.94 8.96 -2.48
N GLU A 230 -13.65 8.63 -2.37
CA GLU A 230 -13.13 7.30 -2.68
C GLU A 230 -13.71 6.24 -1.74
N ASP A 231 -13.68 6.51 -0.44
CA ASP A 231 -14.16 5.60 0.59
C ASP A 231 -15.66 5.30 0.43
N ALA A 232 -16.46 6.31 0.10
CA ALA A 232 -17.88 6.16 -0.17
C ALA A 232 -18.15 5.28 -1.41
N LYS A 233 -17.33 5.38 -2.46
CA LYS A 233 -17.45 4.52 -3.66
C LYS A 233 -17.10 3.06 -3.36
N ASN A 234 -16.06 2.83 -2.58
CA ASN A 234 -15.60 1.49 -2.24
C ASN A 234 -16.62 0.72 -1.37
N GLN A 235 -17.44 1.43 -0.56
CA GLN A 235 -18.55 0.81 0.16
C GLN A 235 -19.53 0.11 -0.78
N ALA A 236 -19.90 0.77 -1.88
CA ALA A 236 -20.87 0.26 -2.84
C ALA A 236 -20.36 -0.97 -3.61
N GLN A 237 -19.04 -1.15 -3.70
CA GLN A 237 -18.42 -2.33 -4.33
C GLN A 237 -18.27 -3.51 -3.36
N CYS A 238 -18.01 -3.24 -2.09
CA CYS A 238 -17.85 -4.27 -1.06
C CYS A 238 -19.19 -4.86 -0.57
N HIS A 239 -20.30 -4.14 -0.75
CA HIS A 239 -21.66 -4.62 -0.51
C HIS A 239 -22.51 -4.48 -1.79
N PRO A 240 -22.40 -5.38 -2.79
CA PRO A 240 -23.40 -5.42 -3.83
C PRO A 240 -24.73 -5.72 -3.15
N THR A 241 -25.67 -4.77 -3.20
CA THR A 241 -27.03 -4.93 -2.71
C THR A 241 -27.53 -6.28 -3.22
N LYS A 242 -27.70 -7.27 -2.34
CA LYS A 242 -28.38 -8.51 -2.70
C LYS A 242 -29.79 -8.09 -3.07
N VAL A 243 -30.07 -8.00 -4.37
CA VAL A 243 -31.43 -7.88 -4.88
C VAL A 243 -32.11 -9.18 -4.49
N VAL A 244 -32.80 -9.16 -3.35
CA VAL A 244 -33.71 -10.22 -2.95
C VAL A 244 -34.88 -10.13 -3.90
N TYR A 245 -34.89 -10.97 -4.94
CA TYR A 245 -36.11 -11.24 -5.67
C TYR A 245 -37.07 -11.92 -4.69
N HIS A 246 -37.99 -11.15 -4.13
CA HIS A 246 -39.19 -11.73 -3.54
C HIS A 246 -39.97 -12.36 -4.69
N GLY A 247 -39.87 -13.69 -4.80
CA GLY A 247 -40.75 -14.48 -5.64
C GLY A 247 -42.18 -14.20 -5.21
N LEU A 248 -42.94 -13.55 -6.10
CA LEU A 248 -44.39 -13.54 -6.03
C LEU A 248 -44.87 -14.98 -6.23
N GLN A 249 -45.65 -15.45 -5.26
CA GLN A 249 -46.36 -16.74 -5.28
C GLN A 249 -47.38 -16.80 -6.42
#